data_AF-A0A923TUC0-F1
#
_entry.id   AF-A0A923TUC0-F1
#
_cell.length_a   1.000
_cell.length_b   1.000
_cell.length_c   1.000
_cell.angle_alpha   90.00
_cell.angle_beta   90.00
_cell.angle_gamma   90.00
#
_symmetry.space_group_name_H-M   'P 1'
#
loop_
_entity.id
_entity.type
_entity.pdbx_description
1 polymer ?
#
loop_
_entity_poly.entity_id
_entity_poly.type
_entity_poly.pdbx_seq_one_letter_code
_entity_poly.pdbx_strand_id
1 'polypeptide(L)' 'VKAVEAKKIWDPTLSFQLNRGFKVVQVVSDYLRHDPESRGYAAIIECINPDATPHAKV' A
#
# COMPACT_ATOMS: atom_id res chain seq x y z
N VAL A 1 9.18 -2.20 0.60
CA VAL A 1 8.02 -3.13 0.55
C VAL A 1 8.37 -4.55 0.98
N LYS A 2 9.08 -5.37 0.18
CA LYS A 2 9.32 -6.80 0.51
C LYS A 2 9.94 -7.08 1.88
N ALA A 3 10.88 -6.24 2.31
CA ALA A 3 11.48 -6.38 3.64
C ALA A 3 10.49 -6.06 4.79
N VAL A 4 9.51 -5.17 4.58
CA VAL A 4 8.44 -4.87 5.54
C VAL A 4 7.43 -6.01 5.56
N GLU A 5 7.03 -6.53 4.40
CA GLU A 5 6.15 -7.71 4.28
C GLU A 5 6.74 -8.93 5.01
N ALA A 6 8.05 -9.15 4.86
CA ALA A 6 8.78 -10.21 5.55
C ALA A 6 9.14 -9.88 7.01
N LYS A 7 8.67 -8.75 7.55
CA LYS A 7 8.94 -8.25 8.91
C LYS A 7 10.44 -8.12 9.27
N LYS A 8 11.30 -7.90 8.27
CA LYS A 8 12.76 -7.71 8.45
C LYS A 8 13.12 -6.27 8.79
N ILE A 9 12.32 -5.33 8.34
CA ILE A 9 12.44 -3.90 8.68
C ILE A 9 11.06 -3.38 9.07
N TRP A 10 11.04 -2.35 9.90
CA TRP A 10 9.81 -1.68 10.30
C TRP A 10 9.68 -0.35 9.57
N ASP A 11 8.54 -0.17 8.89
CA ASP A 11 8.08 1.09 8.32
C ASP A 11 6.72 1.41 8.94
N PRO A 12 6.53 2.54 9.64
CA PRO A 12 5.33 2.78 10.45
C PRO A 12 4.03 2.69 9.63
N THR A 13 4.01 3.33 8.45
CA THR A 13 2.84 3.44 7.60
C THR A 13 2.49 2.09 6.98
N LEU A 14 3.45 1.46 6.30
CA LEU A 14 3.23 0.21 5.60
C LEU A 14 2.99 -0.94 6.58
N SER A 15 3.68 -0.97 7.72
CA SER A 15 3.45 -2.00 8.75
C SER A 15 2.03 -1.92 9.31
N PHE A 16 1.52 -0.71 9.57
CA PHE A 16 0.15 -0.52 10.02
C PHE A 16 -0.87 -1.04 8.99
N GLN A 17 -0.67 -0.72 7.71
CA GLN A 17 -1.55 -1.15 6.61
C GLN A 17 -1.55 -2.68 6.47
N LEU A 18 -0.37 -3.31 6.47
CA LEU A 18 -0.24 -4.77 6.37
C LEU A 18 -0.86 -5.48 7.58
N ASN A 19 -0.72 -4.92 8.79
CA ASN A 19 -1.34 -5.47 10.00
C ASN A 19 -2.87 -5.40 9.98
N ARG A 20 -3.47 -4.50 9.18
CA ARG A 20 -4.91 -4.44 8.94
C ARG A 20 -5.39 -5.40 7.85
N GLY A 21 -4.50 -6.23 7.29
CA GLY A 21 -4.84 -7.19 6.24
C GLY A 21 -4.84 -6.60 4.83
N PHE A 22 -4.35 -5.36 4.66
CA PHE A 22 -4.21 -4.78 3.33
C PHE A 22 -3.08 -5.48 2.56
N LYS A 23 -3.19 -5.49 1.23
CA LYS A 23 -2.21 -6.16 0.36
C LYS A 23 -1.54 -5.16 -0.57
N VAL A 24 -0.22 -5.23 -0.68
CA VAL A 24 0.50 -4.41 -1.67
C VAL A 24 0.33 -5.05 -3.04
N VAL A 25 -0.16 -4.27 -3.99
CA VAL A 25 -0.39 -4.70 -5.38
C VAL A 25 0.81 -4.36 -6.25
N GLN A 26 1.31 -3.13 -6.14
CA GLN A 26 2.40 -2.61 -6.98
C GLN A 26 3.14 -1.46 -6.28
N VAL A 27 4.37 -1.21 -6.70
CA VAL A 27 5.10 0.04 -6.39
C VAL A 27 5.17 0.87 -7.66
N VAL A 28 4.81 2.14 -7.57
CA VAL A 28 4.87 3.11 -8.66
C VAL A 28 5.95 4.15 -8.38
N SER A 29 6.68 4.55 -9.42
CA SER A 29 7.62 5.66 -9.36
C SER A 29 6.92 6.98 -9.71
N ASP A 30 7.58 8.09 -9.39
CA ASP A 30 7.18 9.45 -9.77
C ASP A 30 5.77 9.88 -9.34
N TYR A 31 5.21 9.20 -8.34
CA TYR A 31 3.89 9.50 -7.79
C TYR A 31 3.94 10.68 -6.82
N LEU A 32 4.96 10.71 -5.95
CA LEU A 32 5.20 11.79 -4.99
C LEU A 32 6.57 12.44 -5.22
N ARG A 33 6.77 13.02 -6.41
CA ARG A 33 8.07 13.50 -6.89
C ARG A 33 8.84 14.43 -5.94
N HIS A 34 8.13 15.13 -5.06
CA HIS A 34 8.72 16.09 -4.13
C HIS A 34 8.80 15.59 -2.69
N ASP A 35 8.47 14.32 -2.44
CA ASP A 35 8.61 13.72 -1.13
C ASP A 35 9.98 13.01 -0.99
N PRO A 36 10.94 13.61 -0.26
CA PRO A 36 12.29 13.08 -0.15
C PRO A 36 12.34 11.76 0.65
N GLU A 37 11.40 11.54 1.57
CA GLU A 37 11.37 10.34 2.41
C GLU A 37 10.99 9.10 1.57
N SER A 38 9.95 9.19 0.74
CA SER A 38 9.59 8.13 -0.20
C SER A 38 10.45 8.08 -1.46
N ARG A 39 11.26 9.12 -1.73
CA ARG A 39 12.08 9.27 -2.94
C ARG A 39 11.27 9.23 -4.23
N GLY A 40 10.06 9.77 -4.21
CA GLY A 40 9.18 9.80 -5.38
C GLY A 40 8.27 8.57 -5.55
N TYR A 41 8.41 7.54 -4.73
CA TYR A 41 7.68 6.28 -4.87
C TYR A 41 6.39 6.24 -4.06
N ALA A 42 5.44 5.42 -4.49
CA ALA A 42 4.30 5.02 -3.68
C ALA A 42 3.99 3.53 -3.84
N ALA A 43 3.38 2.94 -2.81
CA ALA A 43 2.84 1.59 -2.89
C ALA A 43 1.33 1.69 -3.16
N ILE A 44 0.86 1.01 -4.20
CA ILE A 44 -0.57 0.75 -4.43
C ILE A 44 -0.96 -0.40 -3.52
N ILE A 45 -2.00 -0.18 -2.72
CA ILE A 45 -2.45 -1.10 -1.69
C ILE A 45 -3.94 -1.36 -1.89
N GLU A 46 -4.33 -2.62 -1.79
CA GLU A 46 -5.71 -3.08 -1.86
C GLU A 46 -6.27 -3.36 -0.46
N CYS A 47 -7.48 -2.88 -0.24
CA CYS A 47 -8.33 -3.23 0.89
C CYS A 47 -9.65 -3.77 0.33
N ILE A 48 -9.85 -5.08 0.39
CA ILE A 48 -11.12 -5.70 0.00
C ILE A 48 -12.11 -5.53 1.14
N ASN A 49 -13.19 -4.80 0.89
CA ASN A 49 -14.33 -4.73 1.80
C ASN A 49 -15.35 -5.82 1.40
N PRO A 50 -15.55 -6.88 2.21
CA PRO A 50 -16.49 -7.95 1.88
C PRO A 50 -17.96 -7.49 1.91
N ASP A 51 -18.28 -6.43 2.66
CA ASP A 51 -19.63 -5.89 2.79
C ASP A 51 -19.95 -4.84 1.72
N ALA A 52 -18.98 -4.48 0.89
CA ALA A 52 -19.19 -3.56 -0.20
C ALA A 52 -20.11 -4.20 -1.24
N THR A 53 -21.30 -3.61 -1.41
CA THR A 53 -22.19 -3.98 -2.49
C THR A 53 -21.55 -3.53 -3.81
N PRO A 54 -21.35 -4.43 -4.80
CA PRO A 54 -20.84 -4.01 -6.10
C PRO A 54 -21.83 -3.02 -6.70
N HIS A 55 -21.42 -1.78 -6.92
CA HIS A 55 -22.19 -0.87 -7.73
C HIS A 55 -22.17 -1.40 -9.16
N ALA A 56 -23.35 -1.71 -9.70
CA ALA A 56 -23.51 -2.20 -11.07
C ALA A 56 -22.78 -1.25 -12.03
N LYS A 57 -21.93 -1.82 -12.89
CA LYS A 57 -21.29 -1.02 -13.94
C LYS A 57 -22.37 -0.48 -14.87
N VAL A 58 -22.43 0.84 -14.98
CA VAL A 58 -23.21 1.55 -16.01
C VAL A 58 -22.70 1.22 -17.40
#